data_AF-A0A497J698-F1
#
_entry.id   AF-A0A497J698-F1
#
_cell.length_a   1.000
_cell.length_b   1.000
_cell.length_c   1.000
_cell.angle_alpha   90.00
_cell.angle_beta   90.00
_cell.angle_gamma   90.00
#
_symmetry.space_group_name_H-M   'P 1'
#
loop_
_entity.id
_entity.type
_entity.pdbx_description
1 polymer ?
#
loop_
_entity_poly.entity_id
_entity_poly.type
_entity_poly.pdbx_seq_one_letter_code
_entity_poly.pdbx_strand_id
1 'polypeptide(L)' 'SVHPMRKDAVEEFLRKAEADWSVIERLIKENKLIEIEYGGNKFYMRRL' A
#
# COMPACT_ATOMS: atom_id res chain seq x y z
N SER A 1 -10.01 2.40 -13.66
CA SER A 1 -9.20 1.26 -13.19
C SER A 1 -8.23 1.72 -12.13
N VAL A 2 -8.36 1.24 -10.89
CA VAL A 2 -7.33 1.49 -9.88
C VAL A 2 -6.20 0.50 -10.13
N HIS A 3 -5.02 1.01 -10.47
CA HIS A 3 -3.86 0.17 -10.68
C HIS A 3 -3.27 -0.22 -9.31
N PRO A 4 -2.90 -1.50 -9.11
CA PRO A 4 -2.17 -1.91 -7.91
C PRO A 4 -0.85 -1.14 -7.81
N MET A 5 -0.59 -0.53 -6.65
CA MET A 5 0.68 0.13 -6.40
C MET A 5 1.68 -0.90 -5.89
N ARG A 6 2.89 -0.92 -6.46
CA ARG A 6 4.01 -1.66 -5.87
C ARG A 6 4.43 -1.03 -4.56
N LYS A 7 5.04 -1.83 -3.69
CA LYS A 7 5.65 -1.36 -2.43
C LYS A 7 6.48 -0.10 -2.61
N ASP A 8 7.35 -0.06 -3.61
CA ASP A 8 8.23 1.09 -3.85
C ASP A 8 7.43 2.37 -4.14
N ALA A 9 6.35 2.26 -4.92
CA ALA A 9 5.47 3.39 -5.22
C ALA A 9 4.68 3.85 -3.99
N VAL A 10 4.26 2.91 -3.13
CA VAL A 10 3.60 3.23 -1.85
C VAL A 10 4.59 3.94 -0.91
N GLU A 11 5.82 3.47 -0.83
CA GLU A 11 6.87 4.06 -0.01
C GLU A 11 7.22 5.49 -0.48
N GLU A 12 7.37 5.70 -1.80
CA GLU A 12 7.53 7.05 -2.36
C GLU A 12 6.30 7.94 -2.09
N PHE A 13 5.09 7.39 -2.20
CA PHE A 13 3.86 8.15 -1.97
C PHE A 13 3.74 8.59 -0.50
N LEU A 14 4.01 7.67 0.42
CA LEU A 14 4.07 7.95 1.86
C LEU A 14 5.12 9.03 2.17
N ARG A 15 6.30 8.91 1.57
CA ARG A 15 7.38 9.87 1.75
C ARG A 15 7.02 11.26 1.22
N LYS A 16 6.31 11.35 0.09
CA LYS A 16 5.78 12.60 -0.45
C LYS A 16 4.63 13.18 0.37
N ALA A 17 3.86 12.32 1.02
CA ALA A 17 2.74 12.70 1.87
C ALA A 17 3.16 12.98 3.32
N GLU A 18 4.46 12.90 3.65
CA GLU A 18 4.99 12.96 5.02
C GLU A 18 4.25 12.01 5.98
N ALA A 19 3.86 10.86 5.46
CA ALA A 19 3.11 9.85 6.19
C ALA A 19 4.00 8.65 6.50
N ASP A 20 3.94 8.17 7.73
CA ASP A 20 4.65 6.97 8.14
C ASP A 20 3.98 5.69 7.59
N TRP A 21 4.78 4.63 7.49
CA TRP A 21 4.30 3.27 7.19
C TRP A 21 3.21 2.79 8.17
N SER A 22 3.17 3.37 9.37
CA SER A 22 2.09 3.21 10.35
C SER A 22 0.70 3.43 9.76
N VAL A 23 0.55 4.31 8.78
CA VAL A 23 -0.72 4.56 8.08
C VAL A 23 -1.12 3.33 7.23
N ILE A 24 -0.17 2.73 6.53
CA ILE A 24 -0.39 1.49 5.76
C ILE A 24 -0.78 0.35 6.69
N GLU A 25 -0.07 0.17 7.80
CA GLU A 25 -0.41 -0.86 8.79
C GLU A 25 -1.82 -0.67 9.36
N ARG A 26 -2.19 0.59 9.68
CA ARG A 26 -3.56 0.91 10.10
C ARG A 26 -4.58 0.58 9.03
N LEU A 27 -4.34 0.94 7.76
CA LEU A 27 -5.26 0.65 6.66
C LEU A 27 -5.39 -0.85 6.39
N ILE A 28 -4.31 -1.62 6.51
CA ILE A 28 -4.35 -3.09 6.44
C ILE A 28 -5.17 -3.66 7.60
N LYS A 29 -4.95 -3.15 8.82
CA LYS A 29 -5.69 -3.57 10.03
C LYS A 29 -7.17 -3.22 9.97
N GLU A 30 -7.51 -2.06 9.42
CA GLU A 30 -8.89 -1.64 9.13
C GLU A 30 -9.49 -2.37 7.92
N ASN A 31 -8.75 -3.29 7.32
CA ASN A 31 -9.12 -4.02 6.12
C ASN A 31 -9.39 -3.16 4.87
N LYS A 32 -9.01 -1.88 4.88
CA LYS A 32 -9.11 -0.91 3.79
C LYS A 32 -7.98 -1.06 2.76
N LEU A 33 -6.90 -1.74 3.12
CA LEU A 33 -5.78 -2.04 2.23
C LEU A 33 -5.49 -3.55 2.27
N ILE A 34 -5.10 -4.09 1.13
CA ILE A 34 -4.72 -5.50 0.96
C ILE A 34 -3.30 -5.53 0.44
N GLU A 35 -2.42 -6.25 1.13
CA GLU A 35 -1.09 -6.60 0.64
C GLU A 35 -1.19 -7.90 -0.16
N ILE A 36 -0.61 -7.91 -1.36
CA ILE A 36 -0.64 -9.04 -2.28
C ILE A 36 0.76 -9.22 -2.83
N GLU A 37 1.30 -10.43 -2.73
CA GLU A 37 2.60 -10.74 -3.30
C GLU A 37 2.42 -11.38 -4.67
N TYR A 38 3.07 -10.81 -5.70
CA TYR A 38 3.01 -11.33 -7.05
C TYR A 38 4.39 -11.26 -7.70
N GLY A 39 4.93 -12.41 -8.10
CA GLY A 39 6.24 -12.51 -8.76
C GLY A 39 7.39 -11.95 -7.93
N GLY A 40 7.39 -12.18 -6.61
CA GLY A 40 8.40 -11.68 -5.68
C GLY A 40 8.30 -10.18 -5.36
N ASN A 41 7.26 -9.50 -5.84
CA ASN A 41 6.99 -8.11 -5.57
C ASN A 41 5.74 -7.97 -4.71
N LYS A 42 5.80 -7.10 -3.70
CA LYS A 42 4.63 -6.74 -2.89
C LYS A 42 3.84 -5.62 -3.56
N PHE A 43 2.54 -5.83 -3.66
CA PHE A 43 1.57 -4.89 -4.17
C PHE A 43 0.56 -4.55 -3.09
N TYR A 44 0.15 -3.29 -3.05
CA TYR A 44 -0.86 -2.80 -2.14
C TYR A 44 -2.05 -2.32 -2.96
N MET A 45 -3.23 -2.84 -2.62
CA MET A 45 -4.49 -2.47 -3.25
C MET A 45 -5.43 -1.92 -2.18
N ARG A 46 -6.19 -0.88 -2.53
CA ARG A 46 -7.28 -0.40 -1.68
C ARG A 46 -8.47 -1.35 -1.81
N ARG A 47 -8.94 -1.88 -0.68
CA ARG A 47 -10.23 -2.58 -0.58
C ARG A 47 -11.32 -1.50 -0.53
N LEU A 48 -12.11 -1.40 -1.58
CA LEU A 48 -13.32 -0.56 -1.65
C LEU A 48 -14.51 -1.35 -1.11
#